data_AF-U5BXZ3-F1
#
_entry.id   AF-U5BXZ3-F1
#
_cell.length_a   1.000
_cell.length_b   1.000
_cell.length_c   1.000
_cell.angle_alpha   90.00
_cell.angle_beta   90.00
_cell.angle_gamma   90.00
#
_symmetry.space_group_name_H-M   'P 1'
#
loop_
_entity.id
_entity.type
_entity.pdbx_description
1 polymer ?
#
loop_
_entity_poly.entity_id
_entity_poly.type
_entity_poly.pdbx_seq_one_letter_code
_entity_poly.pdbx_strand_id
1 'polypeptide(L)'
;MQNLLIFHKCVCFLQSLFKIRKIMETALKSNIAENLRKHRVLKGYTQEYIAEYLGKRDYTAYSRYEQGRSNLKMEDAIKLASLYEVDVQELISVSPSISYSSEIQKKSSGLVSILVDLDGSSSTLENNISRLKKINDLISKQEI
;
A
#
# COMPACT_ATOMS: atom_id res chain seq x y z
N MET A 1 38.00 35.06 6.41
CA MET A 1 36.63 35.17 6.99
C MET A 1 35.55 34.57 6.08
N GLN A 2 35.44 34.95 4.80
CA GLN A 2 34.38 34.44 3.89
C GLN A 2 34.39 32.92 3.65
N ASN A 3 35.56 32.29 3.45
CA ASN A 3 35.66 30.84 3.23
C ASN A 3 35.15 29.99 4.41
N LEU A 4 35.34 30.46 5.65
CA LEU A 4 34.86 29.78 6.85
C LEU A 4 33.33 29.85 6.96
N LEU A 5 32.73 30.98 6.55
CA LEU A 5 31.29 31.17 6.51
C LEU A 5 30.63 30.27 5.44
N ILE A 6 31.28 30.11 4.29
CA ILE A 6 30.83 29.22 3.21
C ILE A 6 30.90 27.76 3.67
N PHE A 7 31.99 27.36 4.33
CA PHE A 7 32.15 26.01 4.88
C PHE A 7 31.06 25.69 5.92
N HIS A 8 30.81 26.60 6.85
CA HIS A 8 29.76 26.44 7.87
C HIS A 8 28.36 26.33 7.24
N LYS A 9 28.04 27.18 6.26
CA LYS A 9 26.76 27.10 5.53
C LYS A 9 26.60 25.77 4.78
N CYS A 10 27.68 25.26 4.18
CA CYS A 10 27.67 23.97 3.48
C CYS A 10 27.45 22.79 4.44
N VAL A 11 28.12 22.79 5.60
CA VAL A 11 27.92 21.77 6.65
C VAL A 11 26.49 21.79 7.18
N CYS A 12 25.93 22.97 7.48
CA CYS A 12 24.52 23.08 7.91
C CYS A 12 23.53 22.60 6.82
N PHE A 13 23.82 22.86 5.55
CA PHE A 13 22.99 22.40 4.43
C PHE A 13 23.03 20.87 4.29
N LEU A 14 24.21 20.26 4.37
CA LEU A 14 24.38 18.80 4.35
C LEU A 14 23.69 18.13 5.55
N GLN A 15 23.78 18.73 6.75
CA GLN A 15 23.05 18.25 7.93
C GLN A 15 21.53 18.33 7.74
N SER A 16 21.02 19.39 7.10
CA SER A 16 19.61 19.53 6.76
C SER A 16 19.14 18.43 5.79
N LEU A 17 19.90 18.18 4.72
CA LEU A 17 19.61 17.11 3.76
C LEU A 17 19.60 15.72 4.40
N PHE A 18 20.54 15.44 5.32
CA PHE A 18 20.57 14.19 6.07
C PHE A 18 19.33 14.01 6.96
N LYS A 19 18.86 15.11 7.57
CA LYS A 19 17.64 15.12 8.39
C LYS A 19 16.40 14.85 7.53
N ILE A 20 16.29 15.50 6.38
CA ILE A 20 15.20 15.28 5.41
C ILE A 20 15.16 13.83 4.94
N ARG A 21 16.33 13.25 4.59
CA ARG A 21 16.45 11.83 4.21
C ARG A 21 15.92 10.90 5.30
N LYS A 22 16.29 11.14 6.56
CA LYS A 22 15.87 10.32 7.71
C LYS A 22 14.37 10.44 7.97
N ILE A 23 13.79 11.62 7.75
CA ILE A 23 12.34 11.84 7.86
C ILE A 23 11.59 11.00 6.81
N MET A 24 12.03 11.03 5.55
CA MET A 24 11.42 10.23 4.49
C MET A 24 11.52 8.72 4.76
N GLU A 25 12.67 8.25 5.26
CA GLU A 25 12.87 6.84 5.60
C GLU A 25 11.92 6.38 6.72
N THR A 26 11.63 7.26 7.68
CA THR A 26 10.72 6.97 8.79
C THR A 26 9.26 6.93 8.32
N ALA A 27 8.88 7.86 7.45
CA ALA A 27 7.55 7.89 6.85
C ALA A 27 7.29 6.63 6.01
N LEU A 28 8.26 6.20 5.20
CA LEU A 28 8.15 4.96 4.43
C LEU A 28 7.94 3.74 5.34
N LYS A 29 8.72 3.59 6.40
CA LYS A 29 8.56 2.49 7.38
C LYS A 29 7.19 2.49 8.04
N SER A 30 6.66 3.67 8.35
CA SER A 30 5.33 3.80 8.95
C SER A 30 4.22 3.32 8.02
N ASN A 31 4.30 3.62 6.73
CA ASN A 31 3.31 3.17 5.74
C ASN A 31 3.33 1.64 5.58
N ILE A 32 4.52 1.05 5.47
CA ILE A 32 4.68 -0.41 5.38
C ILE A 32 4.07 -1.09 6.62
N ALA A 33 4.34 -0.52 7.80
CA ALA A 33 3.82 -1.02 9.07
C ALA A 33 2.29 -1.00 9.13
N GLU A 34 1.67 0.07 8.61
CA GLU A 34 0.22 0.21 8.52
C GLU A 34 -0.40 -0.79 7.54
N ASN A 35 0.19 -0.96 6.35
CA ASN A 35 -0.27 -1.93 5.36
C ASN A 35 -0.23 -3.35 5.90
N LEU A 36 0.87 -3.74 6.56
CA LEU A 36 0.99 -5.05 7.23
C LEU A 36 -0.14 -5.30 8.22
N ARG A 37 -0.42 -4.30 9.08
CA ARG A 37 -1.50 -4.40 10.08
C ARG A 37 -2.87 -4.50 9.40
N LYS A 38 -3.10 -3.73 8.35
CA LYS A 38 -4.35 -3.73 7.58
C LYS A 38 -4.62 -5.11 6.97
N HIS A 39 -3.68 -5.68 6.21
CA HIS A 39 -3.85 -7.00 5.60
C HIS A 39 -4.03 -8.10 6.65
N ARG A 40 -3.31 -8.02 7.77
CA ARG A 40 -3.48 -8.96 8.90
C ARG A 40 -4.91 -8.93 9.45
N VAL A 41 -5.43 -7.74 9.74
CA VAL A 41 -6.79 -7.58 10.30
C VAL A 41 -7.86 -8.00 9.30
N LEU A 42 -7.69 -7.65 8.02
CA LEU A 42 -8.62 -8.04 6.95
C LEU A 42 -8.76 -9.56 6.80
N LYS A 43 -7.66 -10.30 6.94
CA LYS A 43 -7.66 -11.78 6.88
C LYS A 43 -7.92 -12.44 8.24
N GLY A 44 -7.99 -11.67 9.33
CA GLY A 44 -8.29 -12.18 10.68
C GLY A 44 -7.13 -12.90 11.38
N TYR A 45 -5.88 -12.67 10.97
CA TYR A 45 -4.72 -13.38 11.53
C TYR A 45 -4.21 -12.76 12.84
N THR A 46 -3.67 -13.60 13.72
CA THR A 46 -2.98 -13.17 14.94
C THR A 46 -1.52 -12.83 14.66
N GLN A 47 -0.87 -12.08 15.55
CA GLN A 47 0.55 -11.74 15.37
C GLN A 47 1.45 -12.97 15.56
N GLU A 48 1.03 -13.89 16.43
CA GLU A 48 1.68 -15.17 16.71
C GLU A 48 1.69 -16.05 15.46
N TYR A 49 0.54 -16.18 14.79
CA TYR A 49 0.42 -16.96 13.55
C TYR A 49 1.38 -16.45 12.47
N ILE A 50 1.46 -15.14 12.28
CA ILE A 50 2.34 -14.57 11.26
C ILE A 50 3.82 -14.72 11.64
N ALA A 51 4.15 -14.57 12.92
CA ALA A 51 5.51 -14.80 13.39
C ALA A 51 5.95 -16.26 13.14
N GLU A 52 5.06 -17.22 13.40
CA GLU A 52 5.29 -18.65 13.13
C GLU A 52 5.46 -18.91 11.63
N TYR A 53 4.57 -18.36 10.79
CA TYR A 53 4.67 -18.46 9.33
C TYR A 53 5.98 -17.88 8.76
N LEU A 54 6.47 -16.79 9.36
CA LEU A 54 7.75 -16.19 9.00
C LEU A 54 8.97 -16.95 9.57
N GLY A 55 8.77 -17.97 10.40
CA GLY A 55 9.82 -18.69 11.10
C GLY A 55 10.55 -17.83 12.15
N LYS A 56 9.88 -16.82 12.70
CA LYS A 56 10.42 -16.01 13.79
C LYS A 56 10.17 -16.73 15.12
N ARG A 57 11.17 -16.65 16.01
CA ARG A 57 11.09 -17.27 17.33
C ARG A 57 10.02 -16.65 18.23
N ASP A 58 9.75 -15.35 18.09
CA ASP A 58 8.88 -14.59 18.97
C ASP A 58 7.93 -13.66 18.20
N TYR A 59 6.70 -13.52 18.70
CA TYR A 59 5.68 -12.59 18.18
C TYR A 59 6.13 -11.12 18.21
N THR A 60 7.04 -10.79 19.13
CA THR A 60 7.60 -9.44 19.29
C THR A 60 8.35 -8.97 18.05
N ALA A 61 8.96 -9.89 17.28
CA ALA A 61 9.62 -9.56 16.03
C ALA A 61 8.62 -9.00 15.01
N TYR A 62 7.47 -9.66 14.85
CA TYR A 62 6.42 -9.21 13.94
C TYR A 62 5.73 -7.93 14.46
N SER A 63 5.47 -7.83 15.77
CA SER A 63 4.93 -6.61 16.37
C SER A 63 5.83 -5.38 16.12
N ARG A 64 7.15 -5.54 16.04
CA ARG A 64 8.06 -4.42 15.71
C ARG A 64 7.95 -3.98 14.25
N TYR A 65 7.58 -4.88 13.34
CA TYR A 65 7.29 -4.52 11.95
C TYR A 65 6.00 -3.70 11.87
N GLU A 66 4.92 -4.11 12.55
CA GLU A 66 3.66 -3.35 12.61
C GLU A 66 3.77 -1.98 13.31
N GLN A 67 4.85 -1.76 14.07
CA GLN A 67 5.14 -0.47 14.72
C GLN A 67 6.17 0.38 13.95
N GLY A 68 6.69 -0.10 12.80
CA GLY A 68 7.75 0.58 12.04
C GLY A 68 9.08 0.70 12.80
N ARG A 69 9.26 -0.04 13.90
CA ARG A 69 10.47 -0.04 14.75
C ARG A 69 11.60 -0.88 14.16
N SER A 70 11.31 -1.71 13.17
CA SER A 70 12.27 -2.59 12.52
C SER A 70 12.00 -2.66 11.03
N ASN A 71 13.07 -2.74 10.25
CA ASN A 71 12.96 -2.88 8.80
C ASN A 71 12.47 -4.30 8.47
N LEU A 72 11.42 -4.38 7.66
CA LEU A 72 10.99 -5.63 7.05
C LEU A 72 12.05 -6.06 6.02
N LYS A 73 12.51 -7.30 6.11
CA LYS A 73 13.41 -7.86 5.09
C LYS A 73 12.61 -8.22 3.84
N MET A 74 13.24 -8.13 2.68
CA MET A 74 12.59 -8.50 1.42
C MET A 74 12.10 -9.95 1.41
N GLU A 75 12.87 -10.88 1.99
CA GLU A 75 12.49 -12.30 2.13
C GLU A 75 11.16 -12.48 2.90
N ASP A 76 10.99 -11.71 3.97
CA ASP A 76 9.78 -11.75 4.79
C ASP A 76 8.61 -11.05 4.07
N ALA A 77 8.89 -9.97 3.34
CA ALA A 77 7.90 -9.26 2.53
C ALA A 77 7.30 -10.14 1.43
N ILE A 78 8.14 -10.91 0.73
CA ILE A 78 7.69 -11.86 -0.30
C ILE A 78 6.79 -12.93 0.30
N LYS A 79 7.18 -13.51 1.45
CA LYS A 79 6.35 -14.52 2.15
C LYS A 79 5.00 -13.95 2.57
N LEU A 80 4.97 -12.74 3.10
CA LEU A 80 3.75 -12.06 3.52
C LEU A 80 2.85 -11.71 2.34
N ALA A 81 3.42 -11.26 1.22
CA ALA A 81 2.70 -11.02 -0.02
C ALA A 81 2.01 -12.30 -0.51
N SER A 82 2.72 -13.44 -0.49
CA SER A 82 2.12 -14.75 -0.81
C SER A 82 1.03 -15.16 0.19
N LEU A 83 1.18 -14.87 1.48
CA LEU A 83 0.18 -15.19 2.51
C LEU A 83 -1.09 -14.35 2.36
N TYR A 84 -0.95 -13.09 1.94
CA TYR A 84 -2.05 -12.15 1.79
C TYR A 84 -2.68 -12.17 0.38
N GLU A 85 -2.05 -12.88 -0.57
CA GLU A 85 -2.44 -12.93 -1.99
C GLU A 85 -2.42 -11.53 -2.65
N VAL A 86 -1.43 -10.72 -2.28
CA VAL A 86 -1.23 -9.36 -2.82
C VAL A 86 0.17 -9.23 -3.41
N ASP A 87 0.37 -8.22 -4.26
CA ASP A 87 1.69 -7.92 -4.79
C ASP A 87 2.60 -7.34 -3.69
N VAL A 88 3.90 -7.65 -3.74
CA VAL A 88 4.88 -7.09 -2.79
C VAL A 88 4.89 -5.57 -2.83
N GLN A 89 4.67 -4.97 -4.01
CA GLN A 89 4.58 -3.53 -4.21
C GLN A 89 3.43 -2.90 -3.43
N GLU A 90 2.28 -3.57 -3.32
CA GLU A 90 1.14 -3.10 -2.54
C GLU A 90 1.45 -3.09 -1.05
N LEU A 91 2.23 -4.08 -0.58
CA LEU A 91 2.67 -4.13 0.81
C LEU A 91 3.62 -2.98 1.17
N ILE A 92 4.47 -2.56 0.22
CA ILE A 92 5.50 -1.54 0.42
C ILE A 92 5.13 -0.12 -0.06
N SER A 93 4.00 0.05 -0.75
CA SER A 93 3.64 1.33 -1.38
C SER A 93 3.18 2.37 -0.35
N VAL A 94 3.58 3.62 -0.58
CA VAL A 94 3.19 4.80 0.23
C VAL A 94 1.79 5.31 -0.14
N SER A 95 1.30 4.98 -1.33
CA SER A 95 -0.08 5.23 -1.74
C SER A 95 -0.92 3.98 -1.57
N PRO A 96 -2.23 4.09 -1.27
CA PRO A 96 -3.16 2.99 -1.47
C PRO A 96 -3.20 2.70 -2.98
N SER A 97 -2.35 1.78 -3.44
CA SER A 97 -2.48 1.22 -4.76
C SER A 97 -3.57 0.14 -4.66
N ILE A 98 -4.79 0.44 -5.12
CA ILE A 98 -5.73 -0.64 -5.45
C ILE A 98 -5.12 -1.32 -6.68
N SER A 99 -4.37 -2.39 -6.43
CA SER A 99 -3.96 -3.32 -7.48
C SER A 99 -5.19 -4.14 -7.82
N TYR A 100 -5.99 -3.67 -8.78
CA TYR A 100 -7.08 -4.48 -9.32
C TYR A 100 -6.43 -5.67 -10.04
N SER A 101 -6.50 -6.86 -9.44
CA SER A 101 -6.07 -8.10 -10.05
C SER A 101 -6.86 -8.31 -11.34
N SER A 102 -6.27 -7.88 -12.45
CA SER A 102 -6.85 -7.99 -13.78
C SER A 102 -6.64 -9.41 -14.29
N GLU A 103 -7.33 -10.38 -13.69
CA GLU A 103 -7.52 -11.69 -14.29
C GLU A 103 -8.76 -11.67 -15.20
N ILE A 104 -8.79 -10.77 -16.19
CA ILE A 104 -9.77 -10.88 -17.27
C ILE A 104 -9.10 -11.64 -18.40
N GLN A 105 -9.29 -12.96 -18.37
CA GLN A 105 -9.00 -13.84 -19.49
C GLN A 105 -9.75 -13.33 -20.73
N LYS A 106 -9.02 -13.27 -21.83
CA LYS A 106 -9.46 -12.81 -23.16
C LYS A 106 -10.85 -13.35 -23.55
N LYS A 107 -11.90 -12.56 -23.32
CA LYS A 107 -13.09 -12.57 -24.16
C LYS A 107 -13.17 -11.21 -24.85
N SER A 108 -12.89 -11.26 -26.16
CA SER A 108 -13.18 -10.22 -27.13
C SER A 108 -14.64 -9.75 -27.04
N SER A 109 -14.84 -8.45 -27.29
CA SER A 109 -16.09 -7.64 -27.31
C SER A 109 -16.66 -7.24 -25.95
N GLY A 110 -16.46 -5.97 -25.53
CA GLY A 110 -17.30 -5.33 -24.51
C GLY A 110 -16.63 -4.60 -23.34
N LEU A 111 -15.32 -4.29 -23.40
CA LEU A 111 -14.70 -3.52 -22.31
C LEU A 111 -15.13 -2.05 -22.35
N VAL A 112 -15.88 -1.62 -21.34
CA VAL A 112 -16.27 -0.22 -21.11
C VAL A 112 -15.52 0.30 -19.88
N SER A 113 -14.64 1.27 -20.09
CA SER A 113 -13.92 1.95 -19.00
C SER A 113 -14.69 3.19 -18.58
N ILE A 114 -15.04 3.29 -17.29
CA ILE A 114 -15.80 4.42 -16.72
C ILE A 114 -14.92 5.14 -15.70
N LEU A 115 -14.84 6.47 -15.83
CA LEU A 115 -14.21 7.34 -14.84
C LEU A 115 -15.23 7.71 -13.76
N VAL A 116 -14.84 7.55 -12.49
CA VAL A 116 -15.69 7.85 -11.34
C VAL A 116 -14.92 8.77 -10.40
N ASP A 117 -15.52 9.91 -10.07
CA ASP A 117 -14.99 10.82 -9.07
C ASP A 117 -15.26 10.29 -7.65
N LEU A 118 -14.20 10.20 -6.84
CA LEU A 118 -14.26 9.80 -5.44
C LEU A 118 -14.02 11.02 -4.55
N ASP A 119 -15.09 11.78 -4.31
CA ASP A 119 -15.11 13.00 -3.51
C ASP A 119 -15.32 12.76 -1.99
N GLY A 120 -15.43 11.48 -1.58
CA GLY A 120 -15.73 11.08 -0.20
C GLY A 120 -17.21 11.18 0.18
N SER A 121 -18.09 11.61 -0.73
CA SER A 121 -19.53 11.67 -0.52
C SER A 121 -20.19 10.32 -0.84
N SER A 122 -20.94 9.75 0.12
CA SER A 122 -21.66 8.48 -0.07
C SER A 122 -22.69 8.57 -1.21
N SER A 123 -23.32 9.74 -1.39
CA SER A 123 -24.31 9.94 -2.44
C SER A 123 -23.71 9.85 -3.84
N THR A 124 -22.50 10.41 -4.02
CA THR A 124 -21.80 10.37 -5.31
C THR A 124 -21.45 8.93 -5.67
N LEU A 125 -20.97 8.15 -4.69
CA LEU A 125 -20.66 6.73 -4.87
C LEU A 125 -21.91 5.89 -5.22
N GLU A 126 -23.00 6.05 -4.46
CA GLU A 126 -24.24 5.28 -4.69
C GLU A 126 -24.84 5.55 -6.07
N ASN A 127 -24.82 6.81 -6.50
CA ASN A 127 -25.28 7.20 -7.83
C ASN A 127 -24.47 6.51 -8.93
N ASN A 128 -23.14 6.43 -8.76
CA ASN A 128 -22.27 5.75 -9.73
C ASN A 128 -22.47 4.23 -9.72
N ILE A 129 -22.67 3.61 -8.54
CA ILE A 129 -23.01 2.18 -8.44
C ILE A 129 -24.35 1.87 -9.14
N SER A 130 -25.36 2.73 -8.95
CA SER A 130 -26.67 2.57 -9.60
C SER A 130 -26.56 2.63 -11.13
N ARG A 131 -25.78 3.60 -11.66
CA ARG A 131 -25.50 3.70 -13.11
C ARG A 131 -24.79 2.46 -13.65
N LEU A 132 -23.78 1.96 -12.93
CA LEU A 132 -23.04 0.76 -13.32
C LEU A 132 -23.94 -0.48 -13.36
N LYS A 133 -24.82 -0.67 -12.37
CA LYS A 133 -25.81 -1.74 -12.37
C LYS A 133 -26.73 -1.67 -13.59
N LYS A 134 -27.23 -0.47 -13.91
CA LYS A 134 -28.09 -0.27 -15.08
C LYS A 134 -27.36 -0.58 -16.39
N ILE A 135 -26.11 -0.17 -16.55
CA ILE A 135 -25.31 -0.49 -17.73
C ILE A 135 -25.09 -1.99 -17.85
N ASN A 136 -24.78 -2.67 -16.74
CA ASN A 136 -24.64 -4.11 -16.71
C ASN A 136 -25.94 -4.83 -17.11
N ASP A 137 -27.07 -4.34 -16.64
CA ASP A 137 -28.39 -4.89 -17.01
C ASP A 137 -28.66 -4.69 -18.52
N LEU A 138 -28.31 -3.53 -19.09
CA LEU A 138 -28.47 -3.26 -20.53
C LEU A 138 -27.58 -4.17 -21.40
N ILE A 139 -26.33 -4.36 -20.98
CA ILE A 139 -25.39 -5.29 -21.65
C ILE A 139 -25.93 -6.72 -21.56
N SER A 140 -26.48 -7.13 -20.42
CA SER A 140 -27.03 -8.48 -20.24
C SER A 140 -28.23 -8.78 -21.14
N LYS A 141 -28.98 -7.74 -21.54
CA LYS A 141 -30.17 -7.84 -22.38
C LYS A 141 -29.88 -7.73 -23.88
N GLN A 142 -28.61 -7.57 -24.29
CA GLN A 142 -28.20 -7.36 -25.68
C GLN A 142 -28.88 -6.15 -26.36
N GLU A 143 -29.20 -5.10 -25.60
CA GLU A 143 -29.77 -3.85 -26.15
C GLU A 143 -28.69 -2.86 -26.64
N ILE A 144 -27.45 -3.35 -26.83
CA ILE A 144 -26.30 -2.59 -27.36
C ILE A 144 -25.47 -3.50 -28.25
#